data_AF-A0A3C0L9W4-F1
#
_entry.id   AF-A0A3C0L9W4-F1
#
_cell.length_a   1.000
_cell.length_b   1.000
_cell.length_c   1.000
_cell.angle_alpha   90.00
_cell.angle_beta   90.00
_cell.angle_gamma   90.00
#
_symmetry.space_group_name_H-M   'P 1'
#
loop_
_entity.id
_entity.type
_entity.pdbx_description
1 polymer ?
#
loop_
_entity_poly.entity_id
_entity_poly.type
_entity_poly.pdbx_seq_one_letter_code
_entity_poly.pdbx_strand_id
1 'polypeptide(L)'
;MSELKELITRAKQKNVSSMEELFNKFKPLLKSRAKKYSRYGLEYNDVFQQASLLFIIGVYEHQPEKERSPTAFSSYIKKRIDWGLWVYYRRYLKQQIEISSGLKPKEK
;
A
#
# COMPACT_ATOMS: atom_id res chain seq x y z
N MET A 1 -25.16 -9.26 1.69
CA MET A 1 -23.93 -9.08 0.89
C MET A 1 -22.82 -9.95 1.49
N SER A 2 -21.66 -10.14 0.84
CA SER A 2 -20.55 -10.80 1.56
C SER A 2 -20.05 -9.88 2.68
N GLU A 3 -19.70 -10.45 3.83
CA GLU A 3 -19.21 -9.73 5.02
C GLU A 3 -18.07 -8.76 4.70
N LEU A 4 -17.16 -9.16 3.80
CA LEU A 4 -16.06 -8.32 3.32
C LEU A 4 -16.55 -7.09 2.53
N LYS A 5 -17.60 -7.23 1.71
CA LYS A 5 -18.14 -6.12 0.91
C LYS A 5 -18.79 -5.06 1.80
N GLU A 6 -19.48 -5.48 2.86
CA GLU A 6 -20.04 -4.57 3.86
C GLU A 6 -18.94 -3.84 4.62
N LEU A 7 -17.90 -4.57 5.02
CA LEU A 7 -16.74 -4.01 5.71
C LEU A 7 -16.03 -2.93 4.88
N ILE A 8 -15.77 -3.21 3.59
CA ILE A 8 -15.21 -2.24 2.65
C ILE A 8 -16.13 -1.02 2.51
N THR A 9 -17.44 -1.24 2.38
CA THR A 9 -18.41 -0.14 2.22
C THR A 9 -18.39 0.81 3.42
N ARG A 10 -18.39 0.27 4.64
CA ARG A 10 -18.30 1.07 5.88
C ARG A 10 -16.94 1.76 5.99
N ALA A 11 -15.84 1.07 5.68
CA ALA A 11 -14.50 1.67 5.69
C ALA A 11 -14.41 2.88 4.74
N LYS A 12 -15.02 2.79 3.54
CA LYS A 12 -15.10 3.90 2.59
C LYS A 12 -15.94 5.07 3.08
N GLN A 13 -16.93 4.83 3.93
CA GLN A 13 -17.73 5.85 4.62
C GLN A 13 -16.98 6.48 5.81
N LYS A 14 -15.65 6.36 5.87
CA LYS A 14 -14.78 6.88 6.94
C LYS A 14 -15.07 6.27 8.32
N ASN A 15 -15.67 5.08 8.37
CA ASN A 15 -15.79 4.34 9.62
C ASN A 15 -14.42 3.79 10.03
N VAL A 16 -13.82 4.40 11.05
CA VAL A 16 -12.47 4.07 11.54
C VAL A 16 -12.36 2.62 11.99
N SER A 17 -13.35 2.12 12.74
CA SER A 17 -13.36 0.73 13.23
C SER A 17 -13.39 -0.28 12.08
N SER A 18 -14.20 -0.01 11.05
CA SER A 18 -14.27 -0.86 9.85
C SER A 18 -12.97 -0.81 9.03
N MET A 19 -12.34 0.37 8.92
CA MET A 19 -11.03 0.50 8.29
C MET A 19 -9.95 -0.27 9.06
N GLU A 20 -9.96 -0.19 10.38
CA GLU A 20 -9.02 -0.90 11.25
C GLU A 20 -9.19 -2.41 11.14
N GLU A 21 -10.41 -2.92 11.19
CA GLU A 21 -10.69 -4.34 11.02
C GLU A 21 -10.23 -4.82 9.63
N LEU A 22 -10.55 -4.07 8.58
CA LEU A 22 -10.11 -4.37 7.22
C LEU A 22 -8.58 -4.33 7.10
N PHE A 23 -7.93 -3.33 7.69
CA PHE A 23 -6.48 -3.21 7.74
C PHE A 23 -5.83 -4.42 8.42
N ASN A 24 -6.37 -4.84 9.57
CA ASN A 24 -5.86 -5.99 10.32
C ASN A 24 -5.94 -7.29 9.50
N LYS A 25 -6.99 -7.48 8.68
CA LYS A 25 -7.09 -8.61 7.73
C LYS A 25 -5.95 -8.61 6.69
N PHE A 26 -5.48 -7.43 6.25
CA PHE A 26 -4.41 -7.30 5.26
C PHE A 26 -3.01 -7.06 5.85
N LYS A 27 -2.90 -6.86 7.17
CA LYS A 27 -1.63 -6.61 7.87
C LYS A 27 -0.54 -7.64 7.57
N PRO A 28 -0.82 -8.96 7.44
CA PRO A 28 0.19 -9.94 7.03
C PRO A 28 0.80 -9.66 5.65
N LEU A 29 -0.01 -9.22 4.67
CA LEU A 29 0.46 -8.83 3.35
C LEU A 29 1.40 -7.61 3.44
N LEU A 30 1.02 -6.60 4.22
CA LEU A 30 1.81 -5.38 4.40
C LEU A 30 3.18 -5.69 5.04
N LYS A 31 3.19 -6.50 6.10
CA LYS A 31 4.43 -6.97 6.74
C LYS A 31 5.34 -7.74 5.78
N SER A 32 4.74 -8.62 4.96
CA SER A 32 5.48 -9.40 3.95
C SER A 32 6.14 -8.49 2.91
N ARG A 33 5.43 -7.46 2.43
CA ARG A 33 6.01 -6.50 1.47
C ARG A 33 7.05 -5.59 2.10
N ALA A 34 6.84 -5.12 3.32
CA ALA A 34 7.85 -4.38 4.07
C ALA A 34 9.15 -5.18 4.20
N LYS A 35 9.05 -6.44 4.65
CA LYS A 35 10.20 -7.35 4.77
C LYS A 35 10.94 -7.55 3.45
N LYS A 36 10.23 -7.64 2.31
CA LYS A 36 10.84 -7.75 0.99
C LYS A 36 11.74 -6.54 0.68
N TYR A 37 11.22 -5.32 0.84
CA TYR A 37 11.99 -4.11 0.51
C TYR A 37 13.06 -3.77 1.53
N SER A 38 12.92 -4.20 2.80
CA SER A 38 14.00 -4.06 3.76
C SER A 38 15.24 -4.85 3.38
N ARG A 39 15.08 -5.98 2.69
CA ARG A 39 16.22 -6.72 2.11
C ARG A 39 16.93 -5.95 0.98
N TYR A 40 16.33 -4.90 0.45
CA TYR A 40 16.93 -3.99 -0.53
C TYR A 40 17.52 -2.73 0.11
N GLY A 41 17.61 -2.68 1.44
CA GLY A 41 18.25 -1.58 2.18
C GLY A 41 17.32 -0.47 2.66
N LEU A 42 16.00 -0.65 2.59
CA LEU A 42 15.03 0.32 3.12
C LEU A 42 14.68 0.02 4.58
N GLU A 43 14.42 1.05 5.37
CA GLU A 43 13.97 0.88 6.74
C GLU A 43 12.57 0.21 6.75
N TYR A 44 12.41 -0.82 7.58
CA TYR A 44 11.22 -1.67 7.58
C TYR A 44 9.95 -0.92 7.96
N ASN A 45 10.01 -0.10 9.01
CA ASN A 45 8.88 0.68 9.49
C ASN A 45 8.47 1.75 8.47
N ASP A 46 9.41 2.39 7.78
CA ASP A 46 9.12 3.35 6.70
C ASP A 46 8.38 2.68 5.56
N VAL A 47 8.85 1.51 5.11
CA VAL A 47 8.15 0.75 4.05
C VAL A 47 6.79 0.26 4.55
N PHE A 48 6.69 -0.19 5.80
CA PHE A 48 5.44 -0.64 6.38
C PHE A 48 4.41 0.49 6.48
N GLN A 49 4.83 1.69 6.89
CA GLN A 49 4.00 2.89 6.89
C GLN A 49 3.56 3.28 5.48
N GLN A 50 4.49 3.28 4.51
CA GLN A 50 4.18 3.57 3.11
C GLN A 50 3.19 2.55 2.52
N ALA A 51 3.36 1.26 2.81
CA ALA A 51 2.43 0.21 2.40
C ALA A 51 1.05 0.38 3.04
N SER A 52 1.02 0.79 4.31
CA SER A 52 -0.21 1.07 5.06
C SER A 52 -0.98 2.25 4.45
N LEU A 53 -0.28 3.32 4.10
CA LEU A 53 -0.87 4.47 3.41
C LEU A 53 -1.43 4.09 2.04
N LEU A 54 -0.66 3.33 1.24
CA LEU A 54 -1.11 2.83 -0.06
C LEU A 54 -2.35 1.94 0.04
N PHE A 55 -2.44 1.13 1.11
CA PHE A 55 -3.62 0.34 1.41
C PHE A 55 -4.84 1.23 1.67
N ILE A 56 -4.74 2.18 2.60
CA ILE A 56 -5.84 3.08 2.97
C ILE A 56 -6.34 3.85 1.75
N ILE A 57 -5.43 4.44 0.97
CA ILE A 57 -5.75 5.11 -0.29
C ILE A 57 -6.44 4.14 -1.25
N GLY A 58 -5.92 2.92 -1.39
CA GLY A 58 -6.52 1.87 -2.19
C GLY A 58 -7.96 1.58 -1.80
N VAL A 59 -8.28 1.45 -0.51
CA VAL A 59 -9.65 1.23 -0.03
C VAL A 59 -10.59 2.35 -0.48
N TYR A 60 -10.17 3.61 -0.38
CA TYR A 60 -10.97 4.75 -0.81
C TYR A 60 -11.14 4.82 -2.33
N GLU A 61 -10.06 4.60 -3.09
CA GLU A 61 -10.02 4.67 -4.56
C GLU A 61 -10.71 3.46 -5.23
N HIS A 62 -10.88 2.35 -4.52
CA HIS A 62 -11.46 1.13 -5.05
C HIS A 62 -12.86 1.37 -5.61
N GLN A 63 -13.15 0.94 -6.84
CA GLN A 63 -14.45 1.10 -7.49
C GLN A 63 -15.10 -0.28 -7.73
N PRO A 64 -15.95 -0.77 -6.80
CA PRO A 64 -16.54 -2.11 -6.89
C PRO A 64 -17.36 -2.34 -8.17
N GLU A 65 -18.01 -1.28 -8.67
CA GLU A 65 -18.83 -1.28 -9.89
C GLU A 65 -18.04 -1.70 -11.14
N LYS A 66 -16.72 -1.48 -11.14
CA LYS A 66 -15.84 -1.79 -12.27
C LYS A 66 -15.25 -3.20 -12.19
N GLU A 67 -15.55 -3.97 -11.15
CA GLU A 67 -14.98 -5.29 -10.92
C GLU A 67 -15.94 -6.41 -11.30
N ARG A 68 -15.45 -7.36 -12.10
CA ARG A 68 -16.23 -8.54 -12.54
C ARG A 68 -16.38 -9.64 -11.47
N SER A 69 -15.76 -9.50 -10.28
CA SER A 69 -15.73 -10.57 -9.26
C SER A 69 -15.46 -10.05 -7.82
N PRO A 70 -15.99 -10.70 -6.76
CA PRO A 70 -15.63 -10.42 -5.37
C PRO A 70 -14.14 -10.63 -4.99
N THR A 71 -13.40 -11.49 -5.71
CA THR A 71 -11.94 -11.67 -5.51
C THR A 71 -11.11 -10.50 -6.06
N ALA A 72 -11.77 -9.52 -6.68
CA ALA A 72 -11.09 -8.41 -7.30
C ALA A 72 -10.59 -7.38 -6.28
N PHE A 73 -11.23 -7.17 -5.12
CA PHE A 73 -10.69 -6.27 -4.08
C PHE A 73 -9.30 -6.66 -3.58
N SER A 74 -9.11 -7.90 -3.11
CA SER A 74 -7.81 -8.35 -2.59
C SER A 74 -6.72 -8.29 -3.67
N SER A 75 -7.08 -8.64 -4.91
CA SER A 75 -6.20 -8.58 -6.07
C SER A 75 -5.83 -7.13 -6.42
N TYR A 76 -6.80 -6.23 -6.38
CA TYR A 76 -6.64 -4.80 -6.60
C TYR A 76 -5.72 -4.18 -5.55
N ILE A 77 -5.98 -4.45 -4.25
CA ILE A 77 -5.14 -3.97 -3.15
C ILE A 77 -3.70 -4.47 -3.29
N LYS A 78 -3.52 -5.75 -3.60
CA LYS A 78 -2.18 -6.32 -3.84
C LYS A 78 -1.46 -5.58 -4.97
N LYS A 79 -2.12 -5.36 -6.12
CA LYS A 79 -1.55 -4.61 -7.25
C LYS A 79 -1.21 -3.17 -6.88
N ARG A 80 -2.10 -2.48 -6.14
CA ARG A 80 -1.91 -1.10 -5.70
C ARG A 80 -0.69 -0.95 -4.79
N ILE A 81 -0.55 -1.84 -3.81
CA ILE A 81 0.60 -1.87 -2.89
C ILE A 81 1.88 -2.18 -3.67
N ASP A 82 1.87 -3.21 -4.53
CA ASP A 82 3.06 -3.64 -5.26
C ASP A 82 3.61 -2.53 -6.17
N TRP A 83 2.73 -1.89 -6.93
CA TRP A 83 3.09 -0.77 -7.78
C TRP A 83 3.55 0.44 -6.97
N GLY A 84 2.80 0.81 -5.93
CA GLY A 84 3.13 1.97 -5.09
C GLY A 84 4.49 1.83 -4.40
N LEU A 85 4.79 0.64 -3.87
CA LEU A 85 6.07 0.36 -3.25
C LEU A 85 7.21 0.30 -4.27
N TRP A 86 6.96 -0.19 -5.49
CA TRP A 86 7.97 -0.15 -6.55
C TRP A 86 8.33 1.29 -6.94
N VAL A 87 7.33 2.16 -7.09
CA VAL A 87 7.56 3.59 -7.38
C VAL A 87 8.30 4.27 -6.23
N TYR A 88 7.92 3.97 -4.98
CA TYR A 88 8.61 4.46 -3.78
C TYR A 88 10.09 4.04 -3.77
N TYR A 89 10.35 2.74 -4.00
CA TYR A 89 11.69 2.18 -4.06
C TYR A 89 12.54 2.77 -5.19
N ARG A 90 11.97 2.93 -6.39
CA ARG A 90 12.67 3.53 -7.54
C ARG A 90 13.12 4.95 -7.24
N ARG A 91 12.30 5.73 -6.53
CA ARG A 91 12.67 7.09 -6.09
C ARG A 91 13.81 7.05 -5.08
N TYR A 92 13.75 6.14 -4.10
CA TYR A 92 14.83 5.95 -3.13
C TYR A 92 16.15 5.61 -3.83
N LEU A 93 16.17 4.64 -4.76
CA LEU A 93 17.37 4.28 -5.52
C LEU A 93 17.93 5.47 -6.30
N LYS A 94 17.07 6.25 -6.94
CA LYS A 94 17.50 7.45 -7.68
C LYS A 94 18.21 8.44 -6.75
N GLN A 95 17.65 8.69 -5.56
CA GLN A 95 18.26 9.58 -4.57
C GLN A 95 19.62 9.05 -4.09
N GLN A 96 19.73 7.74 -3.84
CA GLN A 96 21.00 7.14 -3.43
C GLN A 96 22.08 7.28 -4.52
N ILE A 97 21.72 7.11 -5.80
CA ILE A 97 22.64 7.31 -6.93
C ILE A 97 23.04 8.78 -7.08
N GLU A 98 22.10 9.71 -6.93
CA GLU A 98 22.39 11.14 -6.97
C GLU A 98 23.39 11.53 -5.87
N ILE A 99 23.13 11.10 -4.63
CA ILE A 99 24.00 11.36 -3.48
C ILE A 99 25.39 10.75 -3.69
N SER A 100 25.48 9.49 -4.11
CA SER A 100 26.76 8.82 -4.34
C SER A 100 27.56 9.44 -5.48
N SER A 101 26.88 10.09 -6.44
CA SER A 101 27.50 10.84 -7.54
C SER A 101 27.84 12.29 -7.16
N GLY A 102 27.66 12.69 -5.90
CA GLY A 102 27.90 14.07 -5.43
C GLY A 102 26.84 15.08 -5.87
N LEU A 103 25.73 14.62 -6.45
CA LEU A 103 24.60 15.47 -6.84
C LEU A 103 23.69 15.69 -5.63
N LYS A 104 23.24 16.94 -5.44
CA LYS A 104 22.20 17.23 -4.45
C LYS A 104 20.87 16.67 -4.98
N PRO A 105 20.19 15.77 -4.23
CA PRO A 105 18.87 15.31 -4.63
C PRO A 105 17.94 16.52 -4.71
N LYS A 106 17.12 16.58 -5.77
CA LYS A 106 16.13 17.66 -5.91
C LYS A 106 15.10 17.54 -4.79
N GLU A 107 15.03 18.55 -3.93
CA GLU A 107 13.94 18.68 -2.95
C GLU A 107 12.61 18.81 -3.70
N LYS A 108 11.56 18.20 -3.15
CA LYS A 108 10.20 18.20 -3.69
C LYS A 108 9.36 19.28 -3.04
#